data_AF-A0A450WWX8-F1
#
_entry.id   AF-A0A450WWX8-F1
#
_cell.length_a   1.000
_cell.length_b   1.000
_cell.length_c   1.000
_cell.angle_alpha   90.00
_cell.angle_beta   90.00
_cell.angle_gamma   90.00
#
_symmetry.space_group_name_H-M   'P 1'
#
loop_
_entity.id
_entity.type
_entity.pdbx_description
1 polymer ?
#
loop_
_entity_poly.entity_id
_entity_poly.type
_entity_poly.pdbx_seq_one_letter_code
_entity_poly.pdbx_strand_id
1 'polypeptide(L)'
;MLRKFWDCRKEYQERVRKKRRVPNMNNPQPSYFQNEDILHLSLSDEPEAGSVEISPDITAELNENGDLIGIEILAASAFLRDSILKSAQAKLLGLSKKAA
;
A
#
# COMPACT_ATOMS: atom_id res chain seq x y z
N MET A 1 -12.41 19.74 -0.41
CA MET A 1 -12.16 18.40 0.17
C MET A 1 -10.90 17.77 -0.44
N LEU A 2 -10.79 17.71 -1.78
CA LEU A 2 -9.60 17.21 -2.50
C LEU A 2 -8.27 17.91 -2.17
N ARG A 3 -8.32 19.21 -1.82
CA ARG A 3 -7.12 20.00 -1.51
C ARG A 3 -6.43 19.57 -0.20
N LYS A 4 -7.20 19.20 0.82
CA LYS A 4 -6.65 18.70 2.11
C LYS A 4 -6.00 17.33 1.98
N PHE A 5 -6.52 16.49 1.08
CA PHE A 5 -5.95 15.17 0.79
C PHE A 5 -4.59 15.30 0.10
N TRP A 6 -4.48 16.23 -0.85
CA TRP A 6 -3.23 16.54 -1.56
C TRP A 6 -2.18 17.22 -0.66
N ASP A 7 -2.59 18.14 0.22
CA ASP A 7 -1.69 18.81 1.15
C ASP A 7 -1.13 17.85 2.22
N CYS A 8 -1.97 16.96 2.76
CA CYS A 8 -1.53 15.89 3.66
C CYS A 8 -0.57 14.91 2.95
N ARG A 9 -0.85 14.58 1.68
CA ARG A 9 0.00 13.73 0.83
C ARG A 9 1.36 14.36 0.54
N LYS A 10 1.47 15.69 0.38
CA LYS A 10 2.76 16.38 0.23
C LYS A 10 3.63 16.32 1.51
N GLU A 11 3.04 16.58 2.67
CA GLU A 11 3.74 16.45 3.96
C GLU A 11 4.17 15.00 4.25
N TYR A 12 3.35 14.03 3.84
CA TYR A 12 3.66 12.61 3.89
C TYR A 12 4.90 12.26 3.04
N GLN A 13 4.96 12.70 1.78
CA GLN A 13 6.09 12.42 0.88
C GLN A 13 7.40 13.02 1.40
N GLU A 14 7.36 14.20 2.04
CA GLU A 14 8.53 14.80 2.69
C GLU A 14 9.03 14.00 3.90
N ARG A 15 8.12 13.45 4.71
CA ARG A 15 8.45 12.58 5.84
C ARG A 15 9.10 11.27 5.41
N VAL A 16 8.63 10.67 4.31
CA VAL A 16 9.22 9.47 3.71
C VAL A 16 10.64 9.75 3.20
N ARG A 17 10.83 10.85 2.46
CA ARG A 17 12.14 11.27 1.92
C ARG A 17 13.20 11.51 3.00
N LYS A 18 12.83 12.12 4.14
CA LYS A 18 13.80 12.51 5.19
C LYS A 18 14.34 11.32 6.00
N LYS A 19 13.76 10.12 5.87
CA LYS A 19 14.06 8.96 6.75
C LYS A 19 14.96 7.89 6.14
N ARG A 20 15.34 7.96 4.86
CA ARG A 20 16.08 6.86 4.18
C ARG A 20 17.58 7.13 4.02
N ARG A 21 18.43 6.35 4.71
CA ARG A 21 19.76 5.94 4.21
C ARG A 21 19.53 4.82 3.19
N VAL A 22 20.16 4.92 2.03
CA VAL A 22 19.91 4.11 0.81
C VAL A 22 20.41 2.67 0.96
N PRO A 23 19.62 1.65 0.56
CA PRO A 23 20.20 0.54 -0.23
C PRO A 23 19.26 -0.04 -1.31
N ASN A 24 19.88 -0.40 -2.43
CA ASN A 24 19.49 -1.33 -3.51
C ASN A 24 18.08 -1.97 -3.46
N MET A 25 17.18 -1.56 -4.37
CA MET A 25 15.76 -1.93 -4.42
C MET A 25 15.48 -3.19 -5.27
N ASN A 26 15.70 -4.38 -4.70
CA ASN A 26 15.24 -5.65 -5.31
C ASN A 26 13.93 -6.19 -4.69
N ASN A 27 13.36 -5.49 -3.71
CA ASN A 27 12.14 -5.93 -3.03
C ASN A 27 11.28 -4.72 -2.62
N PRO A 28 9.97 -4.70 -2.90
CA PRO A 28 9.07 -3.63 -2.48
C PRO A 28 9.13 -3.44 -0.96
N GLN A 29 9.33 -2.20 -0.50
CA GLN A 29 9.42 -1.89 0.93
C GLN A 29 8.05 -1.40 1.45
N PRO A 30 7.34 -2.20 2.27
CA PRO A 30 6.08 -1.76 2.87
C PRO A 30 6.34 -0.71 3.96
N SER A 31 5.58 0.37 3.92
CA SER A 31 5.53 1.40 4.95
C SER A 31 4.10 1.52 5.46
N TYR A 32 3.88 1.29 6.75
CA TYR A 32 2.56 1.41 7.38
C TYR A 32 2.48 2.69 8.21
N PHE A 33 1.44 3.47 7.97
CA PHE A 33 1.18 4.76 8.59
C PHE A 33 -0.01 4.61 9.53
N GLN A 34 0.31 4.39 10.79
CA GLN A 34 -0.64 3.94 11.79
C GLN A 34 -1.75 4.96 12.09
N ASN A 35 -1.47 6.26 12.03
CA ASN A 35 -2.47 7.28 12.37
C ASN A 35 -3.51 7.44 11.26
N GLU A 36 -3.09 7.23 10.02
CA GLU A 36 -3.89 7.35 8.81
C GLU A 36 -4.53 6.01 8.42
N ASP A 37 -4.08 4.90 9.01
CA ASP A 37 -4.42 3.52 8.64
C ASP A 37 -4.18 3.23 7.15
N ILE A 38 -2.98 3.60 6.69
CA ILE A 38 -2.55 3.47 5.28
C ILE A 38 -1.33 2.55 5.19
N LEU A 39 -1.37 1.61 4.25
CA LEU A 39 -0.21 0.81 3.85
C LEU A 39 0.27 1.27 2.48
N HIS A 40 1.53 1.69 2.41
CA HIS A 40 2.19 2.09 1.18
C HIS A 40 3.24 1.06 0.77
N LEU A 41 3.16 0.61 -0.48
CA LEU A 41 4.09 -0.31 -1.10
C LEU A 41 4.83 0.43 -2.21
N SER A 42 6.04 0.90 -1.91
CA SER A 42 6.88 1.58 -2.89
C SER A 42 7.61 0.55 -3.76
N LEU A 43 7.43 0.66 -5.07
CA LEU A 43 8.07 -0.16 -6.09
C LEU A 43 9.26 0.57 -6.73
N SER A 44 9.22 1.90 -6.76
CA SER A 44 10.29 2.78 -7.24
C SER A 44 10.49 3.96 -6.27
N ASP A 45 11.67 4.58 -6.32
CA ASP A 45 11.99 5.83 -5.61
C ASP A 45 11.69 7.09 -6.46
N GLU A 46 11.11 6.90 -7.65
CA GLU A 46 10.69 8.00 -8.52
C GLU A 46 9.59 8.86 -7.89
N PRO A 47 9.48 10.16 -8.26
CA PRO A 47 8.45 11.04 -7.73
C PRO A 47 7.04 10.64 -8.22
N GLU A 48 6.08 10.62 -7.29
CA GLU A 48 4.66 10.53 -7.62
C GLU A 48 4.19 11.81 -8.34
N ALA A 49 3.60 11.61 -9.52
CA ALA A 49 2.93 12.65 -10.29
C ALA A 49 1.40 12.55 -10.22
N GLY A 50 0.87 11.34 -9.97
CA GLY A 50 -0.56 11.13 -9.80
C GLY A 50 -0.89 9.75 -9.24
N SER A 51 -2.18 9.49 -9.07
CA SER A 51 -2.69 8.19 -8.62
C SER A 51 -4.02 7.84 -9.29
N VAL A 52 -4.28 6.55 -9.47
CA VAL A 52 -5.54 6.03 -9.99
C VAL A 52 -6.10 4.96 -9.05
N GLU A 53 -7.39 5.03 -8.74
CA GLU A 53 -8.06 3.99 -7.94
C GLU A 53 -8.27 2.73 -8.80
N ILE A 54 -7.73 1.61 -8.36
CA ILE A 54 -7.80 0.33 -9.09
C ILE A 54 -8.80 -0.66 -8.48
N SER A 55 -9.19 -0.41 -7.23
CA SER A 55 -10.19 -1.14 -6.45
C SER A 55 -10.62 -0.21 -5.32
N PRO A 56 -11.83 -0.39 -4.74
CA PRO A 56 -12.22 0.35 -3.54
C PRO A 56 -11.09 0.36 -2.51
N ASP A 57 -10.72 1.56 -2.08
CA ASP A 57 -9.68 1.82 -1.06
C ASP A 57 -8.25 1.42 -1.46
N ILE A 58 -8.00 1.06 -2.72
CA ILE A 58 -6.66 0.72 -3.23
C ILE A 58 -6.33 1.57 -4.46
N THR A 59 -5.22 2.31 -4.39
CA THR A 59 -4.75 3.16 -5.48
C THR A 59 -3.38 2.75 -5.98
N ALA A 60 -3.19 2.89 -7.29
CA ALA A 60 -1.90 2.82 -7.96
C ALA A 60 -1.31 4.22 -8.06
N GLU A 61 -0.06 4.37 -7.64
CA GLU A 61 0.72 5.60 -7.77
C GLU A 61 1.55 5.57 -9.04
N LEU A 62 1.52 6.69 -9.78
CA LEU A 62 2.11 6.81 -11.10
C LEU A 62 3.14 7.96 -11.13
N ASN A 63 4.22 7.77 -11.89
CA ASN A 63 5.15 8.84 -12.24
C ASN A 63 4.59 9.73 -13.37
N GLU A 64 5.37 10.73 -13.82
CA GLU A 64 4.96 11.64 -14.91
C GLU A 64 4.72 10.95 -16.26
N ASN A 65 5.34 9.78 -16.48
CA ASN A 65 5.18 8.98 -17.70
C ASN A 65 3.95 8.04 -17.62
N GLY A 66 3.31 7.95 -16.45
CA GLY A 66 2.22 7.00 -16.19
C GLY A 66 2.68 5.61 -15.78
N ASP A 67 3.97 5.41 -15.47
CA ASP A 67 4.48 4.12 -14.97
C ASP A 67 4.11 3.91 -13.51
N LEU A 68 3.80 2.67 -13.14
CA LEU A 68 3.48 2.27 -11.77
C LEU A 68 4.73 2.34 -10.88
N ILE A 69 4.69 3.18 -9.85
CA ILE A 69 5.79 3.35 -8.88
C ILE A 69 5.43 2.94 -7.46
N GLY A 70 4.13 2.73 -7.18
CA GLY A 70 3.68 2.31 -5.85
C GLY A 70 2.21 1.88 -5.81
N ILE A 71 1.83 1.28 -4.68
CA ILE A 71 0.44 0.94 -4.34
C ILE A 71 0.15 1.50 -2.95
N GLU A 72 -1.00 2.15 -2.80
CA GLU A 72 -1.51 2.65 -1.52
C GLU A 72 -2.82 1.94 -1.17
N ILE A 73 -2.90 1.37 0.03
CA ILE A 73 -4.10 0.72 0.57
C ILE A 73 -4.58 1.54 1.76
N LEU A 74 -5.79 2.09 1.66
CA LEU A 74 -6.49 2.77 2.75
C LEU A 74 -7.22 1.75 3.63
N ALA A 75 -7.54 2.13 4.87
CA ALA A 75 -8.13 1.22 5.86
C ALA A 75 -7.37 -0.12 5.95
N ALA A 76 -6.03 -0.04 5.87
CA ALA A 76 -5.17 -1.19 5.64
C ALA A 76 -5.27 -2.24 6.76
N SER A 77 -5.55 -1.81 7.99
CA SER A 77 -5.80 -2.71 9.12
C SER A 77 -6.98 -3.66 8.85
N ALA A 78 -8.11 -3.14 8.35
CA ALA A 78 -9.28 -3.93 8.01
C ALA A 78 -9.00 -4.84 6.81
N PHE A 79 -8.38 -4.29 5.76
CA PHE A 79 -8.01 -5.05 4.57
C PHE A 79 -7.11 -6.25 4.90
N LEU A 80 -6.05 -6.05 5.69
CA LEU A 80 -5.13 -7.12 6.07
C LEU A 80 -5.79 -8.16 6.97
N ARG A 81 -6.55 -7.72 7.98
CA ARG A 81 -7.29 -8.62 8.87
C ARG A 81 -8.20 -9.54 8.06
N ASP A 82 -9.02 -8.97 7.20
CA ASP A 82 -10.04 -9.72 6.46
C ASP A 82 -9.38 -10.65 5.43
N SER A 83 -8.32 -10.20 4.76
CA SER A 83 -7.53 -11.00 3.82
C SER A 83 -6.87 -12.20 4.51
N ILE A 84 -6.24 -11.99 5.67
CA ILE A 84 -5.60 -13.05 6.45
C ILE A 84 -6.65 -14.05 6.94
N LEU A 85 -7.74 -13.58 7.55
CA LEU A 85 -8.81 -14.45 8.07
C LEU A 85 -9.42 -15.30 6.96
N LYS A 86 -9.74 -14.70 5.82
CA LYS A 86 -10.27 -15.43 4.65
C LYS A 86 -9.30 -16.52 4.17
N SER A 87 -8.00 -16.19 4.10
CA SER A 87 -6.99 -17.17 3.68
C SER A 87 -6.81 -18.31 4.68
N ALA A 88 -6.85 -18.02 5.99
CA ALA A 88 -6.72 -19.00 7.05
C ALA A 88 -7.92 -19.95 7.07
N GLN A 89 -9.14 -19.41 6.98
CA GLN A 89 -10.36 -20.21 6.88
C GLN A 89 -10.35 -21.13 5.65
N ALA A 90 -9.96 -20.61 4.48
CA ALA A 90 -9.87 -21.42 3.26
C ALA A 90 -8.88 -22.60 3.41
N LYS A 91 -7.73 -22.36 4.04
CA LYS A 91 -6.76 -23.41 4.34
C LYS A 91 -7.32 -24.45 5.31
N LEU A 92 -7.92 -24.03 6.42
CA LEU A 92 -8.50 -24.95 7.42
C LEU A 92 -9.60 -25.82 6.84
N LEU A 93 -10.52 -25.23 6.05
CA LEU A 93 -11.55 -25.99 5.34
C LEU A 93 -10.96 -26.98 4.33
N GLY A 94 -9.91 -26.58 3.60
CA GLY A 94 -9.20 -27.46 2.69
C GLY A 94 -8.48 -28.63 3.37
N LEU A 95 -7.97 -28.42 4.59
CA LEU A 95 -7.34 -29.47 5.41
C LEU A 95 -8.39 -30.45 5.97
N SER A 96 -9.54 -29.94 6.43
CA SER A 96 -10.65 -30.78 6.90
C SER A 96 -11.17 -31.73 5.82
N LYS A 97 -11.18 -31.30 4.55
CA LYS A 97 -11.58 -32.15 3.41
C LYS A 97 -10.58 -33.25 3.03
N LYS A 98 -9.30 -33.11 3.41
CA LYS A 98 -8.23 -34.09 3.09
C LYS A 98 -8.05 -35.18 4.15
N ALA A 99 -8.56 -34.96 5.37
CA ALA A 99 -8.45 -35.90 6.47
C ALA A 99 -9.65 -36.86 6.58
N ALA A 100 -10.60 -36.79 5.64
CA ALA A 100 -11.80 -37.62 5.56
C ALA A 100 -11.70 -38.65 4.43
#